data_AF-A0A9X2CZR9-F1
#
_entry.id   AF-A0A9X2CZR9-F1
#
_cell.length_a   1.000
_cell.length_b   1.000
_cell.length_c   1.000
_cell.angle_alpha   90.00
_cell.angle_beta   90.00
_cell.angle_gamma   90.00
#
_symmetry.space_group_name_H-M   'P 1'
#
loop_
_entity.id
_entity.type
_entity.pdbx_description
1 polymer ?
#
loop_
_entity_poly.entity_id
_entity_poly.type
_entity_poly.pdbx_seq_one_letter_code
_entity_poly.pdbx_strand_id
1 'polypeptide(L)'
;MKNSFVIKKLGFYDSEKGYWRTLFKDEPHIKELRPFVKKIEGKERDLSPEELYGLVEILLGKNTRSDSLSGEAFRDLANGFGGFAVLDLLQHNERLTADNLVFFERNSEHAKELAPLVMSLAHKINSSEMLALFKLSKRMQDTDKALFFKFLNNCEANKLFVYIKLLCLLNQHKIHIDNLVALLTDAKDVLFIHQIIDTLVSVNSGLLTATNVAKTLQLKHPYYFSKLFKVLPITQEQFDDLLGVEGTLDKSSFAEEIIKAFNSAGWELKPWLKQILTPTKYSIDVAFAIQKLREIKVPSEHLFLILTHVFNYPHASTDFAEAVVILSEIGLEDKELKILCGVIPEPVPVAKAIVILKKEQSYREETLNVVRTYPEHARGLALGLVFFDKLGTPASEACKTMLQHPECAEMTTRVLEYLRENNLHKEPIALAVCQSRISQGAFLSLLKTMKKAGLLNQSNLELLFPKMSFIKTLASAANCLAHVDKLDQDNFSSLIIDPINSLFLAKNLGGRPYPKSLKFFSDNGAKSFDNICEKAQILAQVKRQGGFFMAMTKEQEHSFQQATGKTISKVQDETLIKIASYCGNNGLDAETEHHVASTTYLSQK
;
A
#
# COMPACT_ATOMS: atom_id res chain seq x y z
N MET A 1 10.63 -6.78 -61.75
CA MET A 1 10.81 -7.61 -62.97
C MET A 1 10.88 -6.65 -64.12
N LYS A 2 11.90 -6.76 -64.97
CA LYS A 2 12.10 -5.82 -66.08
C LYS A 2 11.19 -6.13 -67.25
N ASN A 3 10.68 -5.10 -67.92
CA ASN A 3 9.86 -5.24 -69.12
C ASN A 3 10.58 -6.02 -70.25
N SER A 4 11.89 -5.83 -70.42
CA SER A 4 12.71 -6.59 -71.38
C SER A 4 12.72 -8.09 -71.14
N PHE A 5 12.66 -8.54 -69.89
CA PHE A 5 12.58 -9.95 -69.55
C PHE A 5 11.29 -10.56 -70.08
N VAL A 6 10.16 -9.86 -69.90
CA VAL A 6 8.85 -10.31 -70.41
C VAL A 6 8.83 -10.36 -71.94
N ILE A 7 9.35 -9.30 -72.60
CA ILE A 7 9.47 -9.24 -74.06
C ILE A 7 10.32 -10.42 -74.58
N LYS A 8 11.48 -10.67 -73.95
CA LYS A 8 12.38 -11.76 -74.32
C LYS A 8 11.70 -13.13 -74.19
N LYS A 9 10.93 -13.35 -73.13
CA LYS A 9 10.21 -14.63 -72.92
C LYS A 9 9.05 -14.81 -73.90
N LEU A 10 8.37 -13.75 -74.32
CA LEU A 10 7.41 -13.83 -75.43
C LEU A 10 8.11 -14.19 -76.75
N GLY A 11 9.27 -13.61 -77.03
CA GLY A 11 10.08 -13.95 -78.21
C GLY A 11 10.53 -15.42 -78.22
N PHE A 12 10.96 -15.95 -77.07
CA PHE A 12 11.29 -17.37 -76.91
C PHE A 12 10.08 -18.28 -77.09
N TYR A 13 8.91 -17.89 -76.59
CA TYR A 13 7.67 -18.62 -76.88
C TYR A 13 7.39 -18.69 -78.38
N ASP A 14 7.55 -17.57 -79.08
CA ASP A 14 7.27 -17.48 -80.52
C ASP A 14 8.26 -18.28 -81.38
N SER A 15 9.52 -18.46 -80.94
CA SER A 15 10.49 -19.30 -81.63
C SER A 15 10.27 -20.80 -81.38
N GLU A 16 9.80 -21.16 -80.19
CA GLU A 16 9.66 -22.56 -79.76
C GLU A 16 8.22 -23.10 -79.85
N LYS A 17 7.25 -22.31 -80.34
CA LYS A 17 5.88 -22.79 -80.55
C LYS A 17 5.82 -23.72 -81.77
N GLY A 18 5.24 -24.90 -81.58
CA GLY A 18 5.13 -25.90 -82.65
C GLY A 18 4.40 -25.39 -83.89
N TYR A 19 4.81 -25.86 -85.07
CA TYR A 19 4.35 -25.44 -86.41
C TYR A 19 2.82 -25.27 -86.53
N TRP A 20 2.03 -26.14 -85.90
CA TRP A 20 0.56 -26.09 -85.92
C TRP A 20 -0.05 -24.88 -85.19
N ARG A 21 0.60 -24.38 -84.12
CA ARG A 21 0.14 -23.18 -83.37
C ARG A 21 0.39 -21.88 -84.14
N THR A 22 1.33 -21.90 -85.08
CA THR A 22 1.66 -20.76 -85.94
C THR A 22 0.59 -20.51 -87.01
N LEU A 23 -0.22 -21.53 -87.35
CA LEU A 23 -1.15 -21.48 -88.49
C LEU A 23 -2.64 -21.34 -88.13
N PHE A 24 -3.13 -21.80 -86.97
CA PHE A 24 -4.58 -21.99 -86.79
C PHE A 24 -5.30 -21.31 -85.61
N LYS A 25 -4.63 -20.88 -84.52
CA LYS A 25 -5.22 -19.98 -83.51
C LYS A 25 -4.19 -19.65 -82.42
N ASP A 26 -3.97 -18.36 -82.14
CA ASP A 26 -3.26 -17.98 -80.91
C ASP A 26 -4.05 -18.46 -79.68
N GLU A 27 -3.35 -19.06 -78.72
CA GLU A 27 -3.91 -19.48 -77.44
C GLU A 27 -4.44 -18.25 -76.67
N PRO A 28 -5.53 -18.35 -75.89
CA PRO A 28 -6.16 -17.20 -75.25
C PRO A 28 -5.20 -16.31 -74.45
N HIS A 29 -4.32 -16.92 -73.64
CA HIS A 29 -3.33 -16.21 -72.84
C HIS A 29 -2.24 -15.53 -73.71
N ILE A 30 -1.94 -16.01 -74.92
CA ILE A 30 -1.04 -15.33 -75.87
C ILE A 30 -1.71 -14.13 -76.50
N LYS A 31 -3.02 -14.22 -76.79
CA LYS A 31 -3.81 -13.09 -77.28
C LYS A 31 -3.91 -11.95 -76.27
N GLU A 32 -3.79 -12.26 -74.98
CA GLU A 32 -3.75 -11.26 -73.91
C GLU A 32 -2.31 -10.76 -73.65
N LEU A 33 -1.31 -11.66 -73.72
CA LEU A 33 0.11 -11.31 -73.50
C LEU A 33 0.65 -10.36 -74.57
N ARG A 34 0.25 -10.51 -75.84
CA ARG A 34 0.72 -9.64 -76.93
C ARG A 34 0.33 -8.15 -76.75
N PRO A 35 -0.95 -7.81 -76.49
CA PRO A 35 -1.34 -6.44 -76.12
C PRO A 35 -0.67 -5.95 -74.85
N PHE A 36 -0.53 -6.81 -73.83
CA PHE A 36 0.16 -6.47 -72.59
C PHE A 36 1.62 -6.06 -72.86
N VAL A 37 2.36 -6.86 -73.64
CA VAL A 37 3.75 -6.57 -74.01
C VAL A 37 3.87 -5.24 -74.76
N LYS A 38 2.98 -4.96 -75.71
CA LYS A 38 2.94 -3.66 -76.41
C LYS A 38 2.70 -2.48 -75.47
N LYS A 39 1.97 -2.67 -74.37
CA LYS A 39 1.70 -1.62 -73.36
C LYS A 39 2.93 -1.32 -72.50
N ILE A 40 3.79 -2.30 -72.27
CA ILE A 40 4.99 -2.18 -71.43
C ILE A 40 6.29 -1.95 -72.23
N GLU A 41 6.22 -1.99 -73.57
CA GLU A 41 7.30 -1.67 -74.50
C GLU A 41 7.77 -0.22 -74.35
N GLY A 42 9.09 0.01 -74.50
CA GLY A 42 9.71 1.32 -74.34
C GLY A 42 11.07 1.24 -73.67
N LYS A 43 11.45 2.29 -72.92
CA LYS A 43 12.72 2.32 -72.16
C LYS A 43 12.74 1.20 -71.11
N GLU A 44 13.93 0.66 -70.88
CA GLU A 44 14.18 -0.38 -69.87
C GLU A 44 13.71 0.10 -68.48
N ARG A 45 12.77 -0.62 -67.88
CA ARG A 45 12.24 -0.31 -66.55
C ARG A 45 11.67 -1.54 -65.85
N ASP A 46 11.49 -1.44 -64.54
CA ASP A 46 10.67 -2.37 -63.79
C ASP A 46 9.18 -2.19 -64.13
N LEU A 47 8.45 -3.29 -64.13
CA LEU A 47 7.00 -3.29 -64.18
C LEU A 47 6.42 -2.63 -62.92
N SER A 48 5.39 -1.80 -63.11
CA SER A 48 4.59 -1.25 -62.02
C SER A 48 3.77 -2.34 -61.32
N PRO A 49 3.30 -2.12 -60.08
CA PRO A 49 2.48 -3.10 -59.35
C PRO A 49 1.25 -3.58 -60.15
N GLU A 50 0.58 -2.67 -60.85
CA GLU A 50 -0.60 -2.96 -61.68
C GLU A 50 -0.24 -3.76 -62.93
N GLU A 51 0.93 -3.51 -63.52
CA GLU A 51 1.44 -4.28 -64.66
C GLU A 51 1.88 -5.68 -64.23
N LEU A 52 2.49 -5.83 -63.04
CA LEU A 52 2.80 -7.15 -62.47
C LEU A 52 1.51 -7.95 -62.23
N TYR A 53 0.46 -7.31 -61.73
CA TYR A 53 -0.86 -7.92 -61.57
C TYR A 53 -1.44 -8.40 -62.89
N GLY A 54 -1.51 -7.52 -63.90
CA GLY A 54 -2.02 -7.88 -65.22
C GLY A 54 -1.20 -8.99 -65.90
N LEU A 55 0.13 -9.00 -65.73
CA LEU A 55 0.97 -10.10 -66.21
C LEU A 55 0.58 -11.44 -65.55
N VAL A 56 0.39 -11.45 -64.24
CA VAL A 56 0.09 -12.67 -63.50
C VAL A 56 -1.31 -13.21 -63.80
N GLU A 57 -2.31 -12.36 -64.03
CA GLU A 57 -3.63 -12.80 -64.51
C GLU A 57 -3.52 -13.58 -65.83
N ILE A 58 -2.71 -13.06 -66.77
CA ILE A 58 -2.45 -13.70 -68.05
C ILE A 58 -1.72 -15.05 -67.87
N LEU A 59 -0.74 -15.11 -66.97
CA LEU A 59 -0.02 -16.35 -66.66
C LEU A 59 -0.96 -17.41 -66.06
N LEU A 60 -1.83 -17.02 -65.12
CA LEU A 60 -2.78 -17.91 -64.46
C LEU A 60 -3.89 -18.41 -65.41
N GLY A 61 -4.25 -17.64 -66.43
CA GLY A 61 -5.19 -18.03 -67.49
C GLY A 61 -4.71 -19.19 -68.40
N LYS A 62 -3.47 -19.67 -68.22
CA LYS A 62 -2.95 -20.83 -68.95
C LYS A 62 -3.38 -22.15 -68.30
N ASN A 63 -4.37 -22.80 -68.92
CA ASN A 63 -4.93 -24.08 -68.47
C ASN A 63 -3.97 -25.28 -68.56
N THR A 64 -3.00 -25.26 -69.48
CA THR A 64 -2.05 -26.38 -69.71
C THR A 64 -0.62 -25.94 -69.44
N ARG A 65 -0.06 -26.37 -68.31
CA ARG A 65 1.28 -26.02 -67.83
C ARG A 65 2.31 -27.14 -68.09
N SER A 66 2.29 -27.66 -69.31
CA SER A 66 3.10 -28.81 -69.76
C SER A 66 4.60 -28.50 -69.89
N ASP A 67 5.43 -29.54 -69.86
CA ASP A 67 6.90 -29.47 -69.98
C ASP A 67 7.45 -29.11 -71.37
N SER A 68 6.59 -28.72 -72.32
CA SER A 68 7.02 -28.27 -73.65
C SER A 68 7.98 -27.08 -73.59
N LEU A 69 8.90 -26.96 -74.57
CA LEU A 69 9.85 -25.84 -74.71
C LEU A 69 9.16 -24.47 -74.73
N SER A 70 8.09 -24.29 -75.52
CA SER A 70 7.26 -23.07 -75.45
C SER A 70 6.59 -22.83 -74.08
N GLY A 71 6.35 -23.89 -73.29
CA GLY A 71 5.87 -23.80 -71.91
C GLY A 71 6.90 -23.26 -70.93
N GLU A 72 8.19 -23.37 -71.24
CA GLU A 72 9.31 -22.87 -70.44
C GLU A 72 9.29 -21.35 -70.31
N ALA A 73 8.92 -20.59 -71.36
CA ALA A 73 8.74 -19.15 -71.27
C ALA A 73 7.77 -18.72 -70.14
N PHE A 74 6.65 -19.44 -70.01
CA PHE A 74 5.64 -19.17 -68.98
C PHE A 74 6.12 -19.59 -67.60
N ARG A 75 6.85 -20.70 -67.51
CA ARG A 75 7.47 -21.14 -66.25
C ARG A 75 8.51 -20.14 -65.78
N ASP A 76 9.33 -19.61 -66.67
CA ASP A 76 10.35 -18.61 -66.32
C ASP A 76 9.73 -17.30 -65.84
N LEU A 77 8.64 -16.86 -66.48
CA LEU A 77 7.87 -15.71 -66.00
C LEU A 77 7.24 -15.98 -64.63
N ALA A 78 6.64 -17.15 -64.43
CA ALA A 78 6.07 -17.55 -63.14
C ALA A 78 7.16 -17.73 -62.06
N ASN A 79 8.35 -18.24 -62.42
CA ASN A 79 9.49 -18.42 -61.53
C ASN A 79 10.01 -17.07 -60.99
N GLY A 80 9.81 -15.98 -61.75
CA GLY A 80 10.02 -14.62 -61.26
C GLY A 80 9.17 -14.25 -60.04
N PHE A 81 8.16 -15.05 -59.67
CA PHE A 81 7.34 -14.91 -58.47
C PHE A 81 7.41 -16.13 -57.52
N GLY A 82 8.33 -17.08 -57.75
CA GLY A 82 8.41 -18.35 -57.01
C GLY A 82 7.77 -19.55 -57.68
N GLY A 83 7.20 -19.37 -58.88
CA GLY A 83 6.59 -20.41 -59.70
C GLY A 83 5.06 -20.46 -59.60
N PHE A 84 4.44 -21.25 -60.49
CA PHE A 84 2.99 -21.37 -60.58
C PHE A 84 2.31 -21.80 -59.27
N ALA A 85 2.94 -22.66 -58.48
CA ALA A 85 2.39 -23.11 -57.20
C ALA A 85 2.17 -21.94 -56.20
N VAL A 86 3.05 -20.93 -56.19
CA VAL A 86 2.90 -19.73 -55.36
C VAL A 86 1.75 -18.87 -55.88
N LEU A 87 1.67 -18.66 -57.19
CA LEU A 87 0.62 -17.85 -57.82
C LEU A 87 -0.77 -18.47 -57.65
N ASP A 88 -0.89 -19.79 -57.81
CA ASP A 88 -2.14 -20.52 -57.56
C ASP A 88 -2.56 -20.39 -56.10
N LEU A 89 -1.61 -20.51 -55.15
CA LEU A 89 -1.89 -20.36 -53.73
C LEU A 89 -2.44 -18.97 -53.41
N LEU A 90 -1.87 -17.91 -54.00
CA LEU A 90 -2.37 -16.54 -53.85
C LEU A 90 -3.78 -16.39 -54.43
N GLN A 91 -4.04 -16.95 -55.61
CA GLN A 91 -5.35 -16.90 -56.25
C GLN A 91 -6.42 -17.64 -55.43
N HIS A 92 -6.14 -18.87 -54.98
CA HIS A 92 -7.07 -19.70 -54.21
C HIS A 92 -7.45 -19.09 -52.86
N ASN A 93 -6.57 -18.27 -52.27
CA ASN A 93 -6.83 -17.60 -50.98
C ASN A 93 -7.35 -16.17 -51.13
N GLU A 94 -7.75 -15.75 -52.35
CA GLU A 94 -8.19 -14.39 -52.66
C GLU A 94 -7.15 -13.31 -52.28
N ARG A 95 -5.87 -13.67 -52.33
CA ARG A 95 -4.72 -12.81 -52.00
C ARG A 95 -3.88 -12.45 -53.22
N LEU A 96 -4.40 -12.63 -54.42
CA LEU A 96 -3.78 -12.07 -55.61
C LEU A 96 -3.99 -10.56 -55.58
N THR A 97 -2.97 -9.81 -55.16
CA THR A 97 -2.98 -8.33 -55.10
C THR A 97 -1.67 -7.79 -55.65
N ALA A 98 -1.68 -6.57 -56.16
CA ALA A 98 -0.48 -5.92 -56.68
C ALA A 98 0.66 -5.86 -55.64
N ASP A 99 0.35 -5.54 -54.39
CA ASP A 99 1.33 -5.50 -53.29
C ASP A 99 1.96 -6.86 -52.98
N ASN A 100 1.15 -7.92 -52.93
CA ASN A 100 1.64 -9.28 -52.72
C ASN A 100 2.56 -9.71 -53.87
N LEU A 101 2.19 -9.40 -55.12
CA LEU A 101 2.99 -9.75 -56.29
C LEU A 101 4.32 -9.00 -56.32
N VAL A 102 4.34 -7.72 -55.95
CA VAL A 102 5.59 -6.97 -55.78
C VAL A 102 6.47 -7.58 -54.70
N PHE A 103 5.87 -8.07 -53.60
CA PHE A 103 6.61 -8.74 -52.53
C PHE A 103 7.22 -10.07 -53.02
N PHE A 104 6.44 -10.94 -53.66
CA PHE A 104 6.95 -12.23 -54.16
C PHE A 104 7.94 -12.10 -55.31
N GLU A 105 7.77 -11.10 -56.17
CA GLU A 105 8.73 -10.81 -57.25
C GLU A 105 10.13 -10.49 -56.70
N ARG A 106 10.18 -9.71 -55.61
CA ARG A 106 11.44 -9.32 -54.97
C ARG A 106 12.06 -10.40 -54.09
N ASN A 107 11.30 -11.45 -53.77
CA ASN A 107 11.74 -12.55 -52.91
C ASN A 107 11.52 -13.90 -53.61
N SER A 108 11.68 -13.92 -54.93
CA SER A 108 11.34 -15.07 -55.79
C SER A 108 12.08 -16.36 -55.39
N GLU A 109 13.31 -16.25 -54.89
CA GLU A 109 14.13 -17.38 -54.43
C GLU A 109 13.54 -18.06 -53.17
N HIS A 110 12.94 -17.27 -52.26
CA HIS A 110 12.32 -17.75 -51.03
C HIS A 110 10.78 -17.82 -51.10
N ALA A 111 10.20 -17.46 -52.25
CA ALA A 111 8.76 -17.29 -52.41
C ALA A 111 7.96 -18.55 -52.05
N LYS A 112 8.47 -19.75 -52.37
CA LYS A 112 7.83 -21.02 -52.01
C LYS A 112 7.73 -21.24 -50.49
N GLU A 113 8.73 -20.79 -49.73
CA GLU A 113 8.74 -20.88 -48.26
C GLU A 113 7.90 -19.76 -47.63
N LEU A 114 7.95 -18.56 -48.22
CA LEU A 114 7.23 -17.39 -47.73
C LEU A 114 5.73 -17.45 -48.01
N ALA A 115 5.28 -18.05 -49.13
CA ALA A 115 3.87 -18.01 -49.52
C ALA A 115 2.93 -18.58 -48.44
N PRO A 116 3.17 -19.80 -47.91
CA PRO A 116 2.34 -20.35 -46.85
C PRO A 116 2.33 -19.48 -45.57
N LEU A 117 3.48 -18.89 -45.21
CA LEU A 117 3.61 -18.02 -44.03
C LEU A 117 2.83 -16.72 -44.20
N VAL A 118 2.95 -16.08 -45.37
CA VAL A 118 2.24 -14.84 -45.72
C VAL A 118 0.72 -15.08 -45.76
N MET A 119 0.27 -16.21 -46.30
CA MET A 119 -1.17 -16.56 -46.30
C MET A 119 -1.70 -16.72 -44.87
N SER A 120 -0.99 -17.48 -44.04
CA SER A 120 -1.35 -17.67 -42.64
C SER A 120 -1.44 -16.34 -41.87
N LEU A 121 -0.50 -15.42 -42.11
CA LEU A 121 -0.52 -14.07 -41.53
C LEU A 121 -1.67 -13.21 -42.06
N ALA A 122 -1.98 -13.29 -43.36
CA ALA A 122 -3.05 -12.50 -43.96
C ALA A 122 -4.44 -12.79 -43.35
N HIS A 123 -4.64 -13.97 -42.76
CA HIS A 123 -5.86 -14.28 -41.99
C HIS A 123 -5.88 -13.65 -40.59
N LYS A 124 -4.72 -13.26 -40.05
CA LYS A 124 -4.56 -12.68 -38.71
C LYS A 124 -4.50 -11.16 -38.71
N ILE A 125 -4.13 -10.53 -39.81
CA ILE A 125 -3.89 -9.07 -39.91
C ILE A 125 -4.49 -8.45 -41.17
N ASN A 126 -4.74 -7.14 -41.14
CA ASN A 126 -5.33 -6.42 -42.26
C ASN A 126 -4.31 -6.07 -43.37
N SER A 127 -4.80 -5.61 -44.51
CA SER A 127 -3.97 -5.26 -45.68
C SER A 127 -2.94 -4.16 -45.40
N SER A 128 -3.27 -3.18 -44.55
CA SER A 128 -2.36 -2.11 -44.17
C SER A 128 -1.19 -2.64 -43.33
N GLU A 129 -1.45 -3.53 -42.39
CA GLU A 129 -0.44 -4.21 -41.56
C GLU A 129 0.46 -5.12 -42.41
N MET A 130 -0.12 -5.87 -43.35
CA MET A 130 0.64 -6.67 -44.31
C MET A 130 1.58 -5.82 -45.16
N LEU A 131 1.09 -4.68 -45.67
CA LEU A 131 1.92 -3.74 -46.41
C LEU A 131 3.07 -3.19 -45.57
N ALA A 132 2.82 -2.89 -44.29
CA ALA A 132 3.86 -2.46 -43.36
C ALA A 132 4.92 -3.55 -43.15
N LEU A 133 4.52 -4.81 -43.03
CA LEU A 133 5.43 -5.96 -42.96
C LEU A 133 6.29 -6.12 -44.22
N PHE A 134 5.71 -5.97 -45.42
CA PHE A 134 6.49 -6.04 -46.66
C PHE A 134 7.50 -4.89 -46.79
N LYS A 135 7.15 -3.70 -46.29
CA LYS A 135 8.08 -2.57 -46.24
C LYS A 135 9.22 -2.85 -45.26
N LEU A 136 8.93 -3.48 -44.11
CA LEU A 136 9.94 -3.89 -43.13
C LEU A 136 10.89 -4.94 -43.70
N SER A 137 10.35 -6.01 -44.28
CA SER A 137 11.14 -7.12 -44.83
C SER A 137 12.10 -6.67 -45.93
N LYS A 138 11.76 -5.61 -46.69
CA LYS A 138 12.63 -5.08 -47.75
C LYS A 138 14.01 -4.61 -47.24
N ARG A 139 14.14 -4.33 -45.94
CA ARG A 139 15.38 -3.84 -45.30
C ARG A 139 16.15 -4.93 -44.56
N MET A 140 15.63 -6.15 -44.51
CA MET A 140 16.26 -7.32 -43.88
C MET A 140 17.14 -8.06 -44.88
N GLN A 141 18.18 -8.74 -44.39
CA GLN A 141 18.95 -9.69 -45.20
C GLN A 141 18.08 -10.90 -45.58
N ASP A 142 18.35 -11.52 -46.72
CA ASP A 142 17.51 -12.61 -47.25
C ASP A 142 17.42 -13.81 -46.29
N THR A 143 18.50 -14.12 -45.58
CA THR A 143 18.56 -15.18 -44.55
C THR A 143 17.65 -14.93 -43.36
N ASP A 144 17.37 -13.66 -43.04
CA ASP A 144 16.61 -13.28 -41.84
C ASP A 144 15.11 -13.14 -42.12
N LYS A 145 14.71 -12.92 -43.37
CA LYS A 145 13.31 -12.74 -43.77
C LYS A 145 12.45 -13.98 -43.46
N ALA A 146 12.91 -15.17 -43.82
CA ALA A 146 12.15 -16.40 -43.59
C ALA A 146 11.96 -16.67 -42.08
N LEU A 147 13.01 -16.46 -41.28
CA LEU A 147 12.95 -16.56 -39.82
C LEU A 147 11.99 -15.52 -39.21
N PHE A 148 12.04 -14.29 -39.71
CA PHE A 148 11.16 -13.19 -39.30
C PHE A 148 9.67 -13.50 -39.56
N PHE A 149 9.32 -13.94 -40.77
CA PHE A 149 7.93 -14.31 -41.08
C PHE A 149 7.48 -15.54 -40.31
N LYS A 150 8.36 -16.51 -40.08
CA LYS A 150 8.07 -17.69 -39.26
C LYS A 150 7.80 -17.30 -37.80
N PHE A 151 8.60 -16.40 -37.24
CA PHE A 151 8.38 -15.84 -35.90
C PHE A 151 7.00 -15.19 -35.80
N LEU A 152 6.68 -14.24 -36.69
CA LEU A 152 5.39 -13.56 -36.70
C LEU A 152 4.21 -14.52 -36.86
N ASN A 153 4.36 -15.55 -37.70
CA ASN A 153 3.33 -16.54 -37.91
C ASN A 153 3.01 -17.33 -36.63
N ASN A 154 4.03 -17.59 -35.80
CA ASN A 154 3.90 -18.29 -34.53
C ASN A 154 3.39 -17.39 -33.40
N CYS A 155 3.35 -16.07 -33.58
CA CYS A 155 2.76 -15.16 -32.60
C CYS A 155 1.25 -15.37 -32.46
N GLU A 156 0.77 -15.20 -31.23
CA GLU A 156 -0.66 -15.10 -30.94
C GLU A 156 -1.28 -13.90 -31.69
N ALA A 157 -2.47 -14.09 -32.26
CA ALA A 157 -3.10 -13.09 -33.12
C ALA A 157 -3.33 -11.74 -32.40
N ASN A 158 -3.68 -11.77 -31.12
CA ASN A 158 -3.88 -10.57 -30.29
C ASN A 158 -2.59 -9.78 -30.01
N LYS A 159 -1.41 -10.41 -30.06
CA LYS A 159 -0.10 -9.77 -29.84
C LYS A 159 0.57 -9.35 -31.14
N LEU A 160 0.25 -10.01 -32.26
CA LEU A 160 0.86 -9.80 -33.57
C LEU A 160 0.83 -8.32 -34.00
N PHE A 161 -0.30 -7.64 -33.81
CA PHE A 161 -0.43 -6.22 -34.10
C PHE A 161 0.58 -5.34 -33.33
N VAL A 162 0.81 -5.65 -32.06
CA VAL A 162 1.75 -4.90 -31.21
C VAL A 162 3.19 -5.12 -31.66
N TYR A 163 3.54 -6.36 -32.05
CA TYR A 163 4.85 -6.65 -32.65
C TYR A 163 5.06 -5.84 -33.93
N ILE A 164 4.08 -5.83 -34.84
CA ILE A 164 4.18 -5.07 -36.11
C ILE A 164 4.41 -3.59 -35.83
N LYS A 165 3.67 -3.01 -34.88
CA LYS A 165 3.85 -1.62 -34.47
C LYS A 165 5.24 -1.35 -33.91
N LEU A 166 5.72 -2.21 -33.00
CA LEU A 166 7.06 -2.09 -32.42
C LEU A 166 8.13 -2.14 -33.51
N LEU A 167 8.03 -3.10 -34.43
CA LEU A 167 8.98 -3.26 -35.54
C LEU A 167 8.95 -2.07 -36.50
N CYS A 168 7.76 -1.55 -36.81
CA CYS A 168 7.61 -0.34 -37.60
C CYS A 168 8.28 0.86 -36.93
N LEU A 169 8.08 1.02 -35.61
CA LEU A 169 8.67 2.09 -34.83
C LEU A 169 10.20 2.01 -34.82
N LEU A 170 10.76 0.82 -34.55
CA LEU A 170 12.22 0.60 -34.59
C LEU A 170 12.80 0.92 -35.97
N ASN A 171 12.12 0.51 -37.05
CA ASN A 171 12.57 0.77 -38.41
C ASN A 171 12.45 2.25 -38.83
N GLN A 172 11.45 2.98 -38.35
CA GLN A 172 11.33 4.43 -38.57
C GLN A 172 12.55 5.16 -38.02
N HIS A 173 13.08 4.71 -36.89
CA HIS A 173 14.26 5.26 -36.25
C HIS A 173 15.58 4.58 -36.64
N LYS A 174 15.58 3.79 -37.73
CA LYS A 174 16.78 3.12 -38.29
C LYS A 174 17.48 2.18 -37.30
N ILE A 175 16.74 1.57 -36.38
CA ILE A 175 17.26 0.49 -35.52
C ILE A 175 17.19 -0.81 -36.32
N HIS A 176 18.35 -1.36 -36.66
CA HIS A 176 18.46 -2.62 -37.39
C HIS A 176 17.90 -3.79 -36.56
N ILE A 177 16.96 -4.53 -37.15
CA ILE A 177 16.17 -5.57 -36.46
C ILE A 177 16.91 -6.91 -36.45
N ASP A 178 17.87 -7.13 -37.35
CA ASP A 178 18.54 -8.40 -37.59
C ASP A 178 19.13 -9.01 -36.29
N ASN A 179 19.70 -8.18 -35.41
CA ASN A 179 20.27 -8.60 -34.12
C ASN A 179 19.25 -8.67 -32.96
N LEU A 180 17.99 -8.28 -33.20
CA LEU A 180 16.93 -8.18 -32.20
C LEU A 180 15.83 -9.23 -32.39
N VAL A 181 15.77 -9.93 -33.53
CA VAL A 181 14.74 -10.96 -33.82
C VAL A 181 14.71 -12.05 -32.74
N ALA A 182 15.88 -12.52 -32.31
CA ALA A 182 15.97 -13.49 -31.22
C ALA A 182 15.38 -12.94 -29.90
N LEU A 183 15.76 -11.72 -29.52
CA LEU A 183 15.29 -11.07 -28.30
C LEU A 183 13.78 -10.76 -28.33
N LEU A 184 13.24 -10.40 -29.49
CA LEU A 184 11.80 -10.19 -29.68
C LEU A 184 10.99 -11.46 -29.47
N THR A 185 11.58 -12.62 -29.75
CA THR A 185 10.95 -13.92 -29.54
C THR A 185 10.85 -14.27 -28.06
N ASP A 186 11.87 -13.91 -27.28
CA ASP A 186 11.93 -14.17 -25.83
C ASP A 186 11.32 -13.04 -24.98
N ALA A 187 10.95 -11.93 -25.62
CA ALA A 187 10.44 -10.73 -24.96
C ALA A 187 9.13 -11.01 -24.21
N LYS A 188 9.12 -10.68 -22.91
CA LYS A 188 7.91 -10.74 -22.09
C LYS A 188 7.03 -9.51 -22.34
N ASP A 189 5.71 -9.68 -22.30
CA ASP A 189 4.72 -8.61 -22.35
C ASP A 189 5.02 -7.49 -23.36
N VAL A 190 5.07 -7.84 -24.66
CA VAL A 190 5.40 -6.95 -25.79
C VAL A 190 4.62 -5.62 -25.79
N LEU A 191 3.41 -5.59 -25.22
CA LEU A 191 2.62 -4.36 -25.06
C LEU A 191 3.36 -3.31 -24.21
N PHE A 192 3.93 -3.70 -23.08
CA PHE A 192 4.63 -2.77 -22.20
C PHE A 192 6.01 -2.42 -22.76
N ILE A 193 6.69 -3.34 -23.44
CA ILE A 193 7.90 -3.04 -24.21
C ILE A 193 7.60 -1.97 -25.26
N HIS A 194 6.55 -2.14 -26.06
CA HIS A 194 6.12 -1.14 -27.03
C HIS A 194 5.87 0.20 -26.35
N GLN A 195 5.18 0.24 -25.21
CA GLN A 195 4.97 1.49 -24.46
C GLN A 195 6.27 2.14 -23.99
N ILE A 196 7.27 1.36 -23.54
CA ILE A 196 8.57 1.89 -23.11
C ILE A 196 9.30 2.52 -24.32
N ILE A 197 9.36 1.80 -25.45
CA ILE A 197 10.00 2.30 -26.68
C ILE A 197 9.28 3.54 -27.23
N ASP A 198 7.96 3.55 -27.24
CA ASP A 198 7.15 4.70 -27.66
C ASP A 198 7.37 5.92 -26.74
N THR A 199 7.53 5.68 -25.43
CA THR A 199 7.89 6.72 -24.45
C THR A 199 9.30 7.26 -24.70
N LEU A 200 10.27 6.40 -25.02
CA LEU A 200 11.62 6.82 -25.41
C LEU A 200 11.59 7.72 -26.66
N VAL A 201 10.84 7.30 -27.69
CA VAL A 201 10.71 8.06 -28.94
C VAL A 201 10.11 9.43 -28.70
N SER A 202 9.04 9.52 -27.92
CA SER A 202 8.29 10.75 -27.70
C SER A 202 9.01 11.76 -26.81
N VAL A 203 9.77 11.31 -25.80
CA VAL A 203 10.40 12.21 -24.82
C VAL A 203 11.89 12.43 -25.09
N ASN A 204 12.63 11.39 -25.46
CA ASN A 204 14.08 11.50 -25.71
C ASN A 204 14.54 10.47 -26.75
N SER A 205 14.28 10.76 -28.02
CA SER A 205 14.64 9.86 -29.13
C SER A 205 16.14 9.59 -29.22
N GLY A 206 17.00 10.41 -28.61
CA GLY A 206 18.44 10.19 -28.53
C GLY A 206 18.83 8.95 -27.70
N LEU A 207 17.96 8.50 -26.80
CA LEU A 207 18.16 7.27 -26.03
C LEU A 207 17.73 6.01 -26.79
N LEU A 208 17.07 6.15 -27.94
CA LEU A 208 16.67 5.02 -28.77
C LEU A 208 17.88 4.48 -29.54
N THR A 209 18.71 3.69 -28.84
CA THR A 209 19.87 2.99 -29.40
C THR A 209 19.60 1.50 -29.48
N ALA A 210 20.30 0.78 -30.37
CA ALA A 210 20.20 -0.68 -30.45
C ALA A 210 20.45 -1.36 -29.09
N THR A 211 21.40 -0.83 -28.30
CA THR A 211 21.72 -1.31 -26.96
C THR A 211 20.57 -1.14 -25.98
N ASN A 212 19.95 0.04 -25.93
CA ASN A 212 18.82 0.29 -25.02
C ASN A 212 17.56 -0.49 -25.44
N VAL A 213 17.34 -0.68 -26.74
CA VAL A 213 16.27 -1.54 -27.24
C VAL A 213 16.50 -2.99 -26.83
N ALA A 214 17.72 -3.52 -27.00
CA ALA A 214 18.06 -4.87 -26.57
C ALA A 214 17.84 -5.07 -25.05
N LYS A 215 18.31 -4.12 -24.22
CA LYS A 215 18.05 -4.11 -22.77
C LYS A 215 16.55 -4.10 -22.45
N THR A 216 15.76 -3.31 -23.18
CA THR A 216 14.30 -3.22 -22.99
C THR A 216 13.59 -4.53 -23.38
N LEU A 217 14.05 -5.21 -24.43
CA LEU A 217 13.50 -6.51 -24.84
C LEU A 217 13.77 -7.62 -23.82
N GLN A 218 14.83 -7.48 -23.02
CA GLN A 218 15.27 -8.47 -22.02
C GLN A 218 14.65 -8.26 -20.63
N LEU A 219 13.75 -7.28 -20.46
CA LEU A 219 13.10 -7.01 -19.18
C LEU A 219 12.27 -8.23 -18.71
N LYS A 220 12.45 -8.62 -17.45
CA LYS A 220 11.66 -9.65 -16.76
C LYS A 220 10.30 -9.13 -16.31
N HIS A 221 10.22 -7.84 -15.97
CA HIS A 221 9.04 -7.15 -15.42
C HIS A 221 8.67 -5.87 -16.21
N PRO A 222 8.35 -5.97 -17.51
CA PRO A 222 8.13 -4.79 -18.37
C PRO A 222 6.99 -3.87 -17.90
N TYR A 223 5.94 -4.43 -17.27
CA TYR A 223 4.83 -3.66 -16.71
C TYR A 223 5.30 -2.63 -15.67
N TYR A 224 6.00 -3.08 -14.64
CA TYR A 224 6.49 -2.23 -13.55
C TYR A 224 7.52 -1.23 -14.06
N PHE A 225 8.41 -1.67 -14.95
CA PHE A 225 9.38 -0.79 -15.61
C PHE A 225 8.66 0.33 -16.37
N SER A 226 7.67 0.00 -17.21
CA SER A 226 6.90 0.99 -17.99
C SER A 226 6.20 2.00 -17.09
N LYS A 227 5.63 1.54 -15.97
CA LYS A 227 4.92 2.39 -15.01
C LYS A 227 5.85 3.45 -14.38
N LEU A 228 7.03 3.03 -13.93
CA LEU A 228 8.02 3.93 -13.32
C LEU A 228 8.70 4.83 -14.35
N PHE A 229 9.00 4.27 -15.53
CA PHE A 229 9.68 5.01 -16.60
C PHE A 229 8.88 6.24 -17.07
N LYS A 230 7.55 6.17 -17.05
CA LYS A 230 6.65 7.30 -17.41
C LYS A 230 6.68 8.46 -16.40
N VAL A 231 7.09 8.21 -15.17
CA VAL A 231 7.12 9.24 -14.11
C VAL A 231 8.54 9.74 -13.80
N LEU A 232 9.56 9.14 -14.42
CA LEU A 232 10.95 9.52 -14.23
C LEU A 232 11.42 10.53 -15.29
N PRO A 233 12.41 11.38 -14.97
CA PRO A 233 13.13 12.13 -15.98
C PRO A 233 13.82 11.15 -16.95
N ILE A 234 13.55 11.30 -18.24
CA ILE A 234 14.04 10.35 -19.26
C ILE A 234 15.47 10.74 -19.70
N THR A 235 16.44 10.28 -18.92
CA THR A 235 17.88 10.39 -19.20
C THR A 235 18.54 9.00 -19.23
N GLN A 236 19.74 8.88 -19.83
CA GLN A 236 20.47 7.60 -19.88
C GLN A 236 20.79 7.08 -18.46
N GLU A 237 21.20 7.97 -17.56
CA GLU A 237 21.51 7.64 -16.16
C GLU A 237 20.28 7.02 -15.45
N GLN A 238 19.12 7.66 -15.57
CA GLN A 238 17.87 7.18 -14.96
C GLN A 238 17.37 5.87 -15.57
N PHE A 239 17.58 5.69 -16.87
CA PHE A 239 17.29 4.44 -17.56
C PHE A 239 18.18 3.30 -17.06
N ASP A 240 19.49 3.55 -16.89
CA ASP A 240 20.43 2.58 -16.33
C ASP A 240 20.15 2.29 -14.84
N ASP A 241 19.75 3.29 -14.05
CA ASP A 241 19.34 3.11 -12.65
C ASP A 241 18.13 2.17 -12.53
N LEU A 242 17.10 2.37 -13.35
CA LEU A 242 15.92 1.49 -13.43
C LEU A 242 16.30 0.06 -13.87
N LEU A 243 17.18 -0.07 -14.85
CA LEU A 243 17.67 -1.37 -15.29
C LEU A 243 18.44 -2.09 -14.18
N GLY A 244 19.18 -1.35 -13.34
CA GLY A 244 19.93 -1.90 -12.22
C GLY A 244 19.05 -2.56 -11.14
N VAL A 245 17.79 -2.15 -11.01
CA VAL A 245 16.82 -2.67 -10.03
C VAL A 245 15.69 -3.49 -10.64
N GLU A 246 15.75 -3.73 -11.96
CA GLU A 246 14.69 -4.34 -12.77
C GLU A 246 14.14 -5.63 -12.16
N GLY A 247 15.03 -6.50 -11.69
CA GLY A 247 14.69 -7.80 -11.12
C GLY A 247 13.96 -7.76 -9.77
N THR A 248 13.73 -6.56 -9.20
CA THR A 248 13.00 -6.36 -7.94
C THR A 248 11.88 -5.34 -8.04
N LEU A 249 11.59 -4.80 -9.23
CA LEU A 249 10.59 -3.74 -9.40
C LEU A 249 9.17 -4.20 -9.03
N ASP A 250 8.88 -5.49 -9.16
CA ASP A 250 7.63 -6.11 -8.72
C ASP A 250 7.39 -6.00 -7.21
N LYS A 251 8.45 -5.79 -6.43
CA LYS A 251 8.42 -5.62 -4.97
C LYS A 251 8.43 -4.15 -4.53
N SER A 252 8.60 -3.22 -5.46
CA SER A 252 8.65 -1.78 -5.21
C SER A 252 7.29 -1.12 -5.49
N SER A 253 6.21 -1.68 -4.89
CA SER A 253 4.81 -1.35 -5.22
C SER A 253 4.45 0.14 -5.09
N PHE A 254 5.14 0.86 -4.20
CA PHE A 254 4.86 2.27 -3.88
C PHE A 254 5.86 3.25 -4.54
N ALA A 255 6.84 2.77 -5.31
CA ALA A 255 7.87 3.63 -5.90
C ALA A 255 7.28 4.69 -6.84
N GLU A 256 6.29 4.33 -7.64
CA GLU A 256 5.61 5.28 -8.55
C GLU A 256 4.93 6.42 -7.79
N GLU A 257 4.27 6.09 -6.67
CA GLU A 257 3.55 7.06 -5.84
C GLU A 257 4.52 8.02 -5.17
N ILE A 258 5.65 7.51 -4.67
CA ILE A 258 6.72 8.32 -4.10
C ILE A 258 7.31 9.25 -5.19
N ILE A 259 7.64 8.74 -6.37
CA ILE A 259 8.18 9.56 -7.48
C ILE A 259 7.20 10.66 -7.89
N LYS A 260 5.90 10.32 -8.03
CA LYS A 260 4.85 11.32 -8.31
C LYS A 260 4.78 12.39 -7.24
N ALA A 261 4.89 12.02 -5.96
CA ALA A 261 4.92 12.96 -4.86
C ALA A 261 6.13 13.91 -4.97
N PHE A 262 7.33 13.38 -5.20
CA PHE A 262 8.55 14.17 -5.44
C PHE A 262 8.38 15.17 -6.59
N ASN A 263 7.91 14.69 -7.75
CA ASN A 263 7.70 15.53 -8.92
C ASN A 263 6.68 16.66 -8.64
N SER A 264 5.58 16.33 -7.98
CA SER A 264 4.55 17.33 -7.63
C SER A 264 5.00 18.34 -6.58
N ALA A 265 5.96 17.96 -5.72
CA ALA A 265 6.54 18.83 -4.71
C ALA A 265 7.70 19.70 -5.25
N GLY A 266 8.20 19.40 -6.46
CA GLY A 266 9.40 20.02 -7.02
C GLY A 266 10.69 19.60 -6.32
N TRP A 267 10.70 18.43 -5.67
CA TRP A 267 11.88 17.93 -4.96
C TRP A 267 12.86 17.24 -5.91
N GLU A 268 14.16 17.39 -5.64
CA GLU A 268 15.20 16.71 -6.42
C GLU A 268 15.14 15.19 -6.18
N LEU A 269 14.86 14.43 -7.23
CA LEU A 269 14.68 12.97 -7.13
C LEU A 269 16.01 12.20 -7.09
N LYS A 270 17.04 12.72 -7.77
CA LYS A 270 18.30 12.01 -8.02
C LYS A 270 18.97 11.43 -6.77
N PRO A 271 19.10 12.16 -5.64
CA PRO A 271 19.74 11.63 -4.44
C PRO A 271 18.99 10.47 -3.78
N TRP A 272 17.70 10.29 -4.09
CA TRP A 272 16.79 9.38 -3.39
C TRP A 272 16.34 8.19 -4.22
N LEU A 273 16.56 8.25 -5.54
CA LEU A 273 16.00 7.28 -6.47
C LEU A 273 16.38 5.85 -6.11
N LYS A 274 17.64 5.61 -5.74
CA LYS A 274 18.10 4.28 -5.32
C LYS A 274 17.31 3.77 -4.11
N GLN A 275 17.09 4.60 -3.09
CA GLN A 275 16.30 4.20 -1.92
C GLN A 275 14.83 3.98 -2.29
N ILE A 276 14.24 4.82 -3.13
CA ILE A 276 12.84 4.71 -3.59
C ILE A 276 12.61 3.41 -4.36
N LEU A 277 13.58 3.03 -5.20
CA LEU A 277 13.51 1.84 -6.03
C LEU A 277 13.86 0.55 -5.27
N THR A 278 14.54 0.66 -4.11
CA THR A 278 14.92 -0.50 -3.29
C THR A 278 13.70 -1.00 -2.50
N PRO A 279 13.33 -2.29 -2.63
CA PRO A 279 12.19 -2.84 -1.89
C PRO A 279 12.39 -2.75 -0.37
N THR A 280 11.34 -2.36 0.34
CA THR A 280 11.27 -2.39 1.80
C THR A 280 9.89 -2.85 2.26
N LYS A 281 9.85 -3.61 3.37
CA LYS A 281 8.59 -4.05 4.00
C LYS A 281 7.74 -2.90 4.54
N TYR A 282 8.33 -1.71 4.69
CA TYR A 282 7.69 -0.47 5.16
C TYR A 282 7.46 0.53 4.02
N SER A 283 7.32 0.06 2.78
CA SER A 283 7.20 0.92 1.59
C SER A 283 5.93 1.78 1.62
N ILE A 284 4.85 1.24 2.20
CA ILE A 284 3.60 1.97 2.44
C ILE A 284 3.77 3.12 3.44
N ASP A 285 4.51 2.88 4.53
CA ASP A 285 4.77 3.89 5.57
C ASP A 285 5.61 5.04 4.99
N VAL A 286 6.65 4.70 4.22
CA VAL A 286 7.46 5.71 3.51
C VAL A 286 6.59 6.51 2.53
N ALA A 287 5.72 5.86 1.76
CA ALA A 287 4.83 6.57 0.84
C ALA A 287 3.88 7.53 1.57
N PHE A 288 3.27 7.11 2.69
CA PHE A 288 2.44 7.99 3.51
C PHE A 288 3.23 9.14 4.15
N ALA A 289 4.44 8.88 4.63
CA ALA A 289 5.33 9.90 5.17
C ALA A 289 5.65 10.98 4.13
N ILE A 290 6.08 10.56 2.93
CA ILE A 290 6.37 11.45 1.80
C ILE A 290 5.14 12.26 1.40
N GLN A 291 3.97 11.63 1.36
CA GLN A 291 2.70 12.28 1.04
C GLN A 291 2.35 13.37 2.07
N LYS A 292 2.49 13.10 3.37
CA LYS A 292 2.27 14.09 4.44
C LYS A 292 3.26 15.25 4.32
N LEU A 293 4.54 14.97 4.11
CA LEU A 293 5.59 15.99 3.99
C LEU A 293 5.38 16.90 2.78
N ARG A 294 4.83 16.37 1.68
CA ARG A 294 4.50 17.16 0.50
C ARG A 294 3.46 18.25 0.81
N GLU A 295 2.48 17.96 1.66
CA GLU A 295 1.36 18.86 1.94
C GLU A 295 1.79 20.12 2.71
N ILE A 296 2.83 20.03 3.54
CA ILE A 296 3.32 21.14 4.37
C ILE A 296 4.38 22.03 3.71
N LYS A 297 4.73 21.78 2.43
CA LYS A 297 5.74 22.55 1.67
C LYS A 297 7.06 22.75 2.45
N VAL A 298 7.70 21.63 2.83
CA VAL A 298 8.97 21.62 3.57
C VAL A 298 10.02 22.54 2.92
N PRO A 299 10.67 23.44 3.69
CA PRO A 299 11.77 24.27 3.19
C PRO A 299 12.95 23.44 2.67
N SER A 300 13.58 23.91 1.59
CA SER A 300 14.65 23.19 0.89
C SER A 300 15.84 22.83 1.77
N GLU A 301 16.19 23.71 2.72
CA GLU A 301 17.29 23.58 3.66
C GLU A 301 17.10 22.41 4.64
N HIS A 302 15.85 22.06 4.95
CA HIS A 302 15.51 20.98 5.88
C HIS A 302 15.17 19.67 5.18
N LEU A 303 14.81 19.74 3.90
CA LEU A 303 14.31 18.61 3.11
C LEU A 303 15.29 17.43 3.12
N PHE A 304 16.59 17.71 2.95
CA PHE A 304 17.61 16.65 2.92
C PHE A 304 17.67 15.87 4.24
N LEU A 305 17.64 16.57 5.39
CA LEU A 305 17.66 15.96 6.71
C LEU A 305 16.42 15.09 6.95
N ILE A 306 15.24 15.62 6.61
CA ILE A 306 13.95 14.95 6.79
C ILE A 306 13.88 13.68 5.92
N LEU A 307 14.18 13.80 4.63
CA LEU A 307 14.15 12.66 3.71
C LEU A 307 15.21 11.60 4.08
N THR A 308 16.40 12.02 4.50
CA THR A 308 17.42 11.09 5.01
C THR A 308 16.85 10.22 6.13
N HIS A 309 16.15 10.84 7.08
CA HIS A 309 15.56 10.11 8.21
C HIS A 309 14.45 9.16 7.76
N VAL A 310 13.53 9.63 6.89
CA VAL A 310 12.42 8.82 6.35
C VAL A 310 12.94 7.56 5.66
N PHE A 311 13.98 7.67 4.82
CA PHE A 311 14.51 6.52 4.10
C PHE A 311 15.41 5.62 4.95
N ASN A 312 16.13 6.15 5.96
CA ASN A 312 16.98 5.35 6.84
C ASN A 312 16.18 4.61 7.94
N TYR A 313 15.04 5.16 8.37
CA TYR A 313 14.19 4.58 9.41
C TYR A 313 12.75 4.39 8.92
N PRO A 314 12.53 3.56 7.87
CA PRO A 314 11.25 3.50 7.19
C PRO A 314 10.11 2.99 8.09
N HIS A 315 10.41 2.22 9.13
CA HIS A 315 9.45 1.74 10.13
C HIS A 315 8.86 2.83 11.04
N ALA A 316 9.55 3.97 11.18
CA ALA A 316 9.12 5.11 11.98
C ALA A 316 8.78 6.33 11.11
N SER A 317 8.78 6.16 9.79
CA SER A 317 8.66 7.26 8.83
C SER A 317 7.35 8.03 8.94
N THR A 318 6.22 7.33 9.14
CA THR A 318 4.90 7.95 9.30
C THR A 318 4.83 8.84 10.55
N ASP A 319 5.28 8.33 11.70
CA ASP A 319 5.27 9.07 12.96
C ASP A 319 6.26 10.25 12.90
N PHE A 320 7.42 10.05 12.28
CA PHE A 320 8.38 11.12 12.07
C PHE A 320 7.81 12.23 11.17
N ALA A 321 7.17 11.88 10.06
CA ALA A 321 6.52 12.87 9.19
C ALA A 321 5.41 13.63 9.93
N GLU A 322 4.61 12.96 10.75
CA GLU A 322 3.61 13.60 11.61
C GLU A 322 4.24 14.56 12.61
N ALA A 323 5.36 14.19 13.23
CA ALA A 323 6.10 15.07 14.13
C ALA A 323 6.63 16.32 13.41
N VAL A 324 7.12 16.18 12.17
CA VAL A 324 7.55 17.33 11.34
C VAL A 324 6.36 18.23 10.99
N VAL A 325 5.21 17.66 10.65
CA VAL A 325 3.97 18.43 10.42
C VAL A 325 3.61 19.24 11.67
N ILE A 326 3.68 18.65 12.86
CA ILE A 326 3.39 19.36 14.12
C ILE A 326 4.38 20.51 14.34
N LEU A 327 5.68 20.29 14.12
CA LEU A 327 6.67 21.37 14.24
C LEU A 327 6.49 22.48 13.21
N SER A 328 5.97 22.17 12.02
CA SER A 328 5.71 23.18 10.98
C SER A 328 4.74 24.29 11.44
N GLU A 329 3.87 24.02 12.44
CA GLU A 329 2.95 25.01 12.99
C GLU A 329 3.64 26.22 13.64
N ILE A 330 4.88 26.03 14.10
CA ILE A 330 5.67 27.05 14.82
C ILE A 330 6.89 27.51 14.02
N GLY A 331 7.00 27.09 12.76
CA GLY A 331 8.19 27.24 11.94
C GLY A 331 9.18 26.09 12.15
N LEU A 332 9.68 25.53 11.05
CA LEU A 332 10.72 24.51 11.08
C LEU A 332 12.07 25.18 11.33
N GLU A 333 12.83 24.62 12.26
CA GLU A 333 14.16 25.06 12.63
C GLU A 333 15.08 23.84 12.75
N ASP A 334 16.36 24.00 12.39
CA ASP A 334 17.34 22.90 12.35
C ASP A 334 17.54 22.21 13.69
N LYS A 335 17.46 22.96 14.80
CA LYS A 335 17.72 22.44 16.15
C LYS A 335 16.66 21.41 16.53
N GLU A 336 15.39 21.73 16.33
CA GLU A 336 14.23 20.91 16.66
C GLU A 336 14.13 19.69 15.74
N LEU A 337 14.43 19.86 14.46
CA LEU A 337 14.50 18.74 13.52
C LEU A 337 15.60 17.75 13.91
N LYS A 338 16.78 18.23 14.30
CA LYS A 338 17.86 17.36 14.82
C LYS A 338 17.46 16.63 16.09
N ILE A 339 16.67 17.28 16.96
CA ILE A 339 16.09 16.62 18.14
C ILE A 339 15.17 15.47 17.71
N LEU A 340 14.22 15.72 16.80
CA LEU A 340 13.32 14.65 16.31
C LEU A 340 14.09 13.50 15.66
N CYS A 341 15.09 13.80 14.84
CA CYS A 341 15.92 12.77 14.20
C CYS A 341 16.68 11.89 15.21
N GLY A 342 16.95 12.39 16.42
CA GLY A 342 17.60 11.65 17.49
C GLY A 342 16.66 10.84 18.38
N VAL A 343 15.33 10.96 18.19
CA VAL A 343 14.32 10.32 19.04
C VAL A 343 13.49 9.33 18.22
N ILE A 344 14.00 8.11 18.14
CA ILE A 344 13.26 6.94 17.66
C ILE A 344 13.03 6.06 18.90
N PRO A 345 11.78 5.69 19.26
CA PRO A 345 10.63 5.52 18.36
C PRO A 345 9.49 6.56 18.47
N GLU A 346 9.55 7.53 19.39
CA GLU A 346 8.40 8.40 19.74
C GLU A 346 8.60 9.88 19.35
N PRO A 347 8.69 10.25 18.06
CA PRO A 347 8.93 11.63 17.65
C PRO A 347 7.71 12.54 17.86
N VAL A 348 6.49 12.00 17.80
CA VAL A 348 5.24 12.79 17.88
C VAL A 348 5.05 13.45 19.24
N PRO A 349 5.17 12.75 20.40
CA PRO A 349 5.06 13.39 21.70
C PRO A 349 6.13 14.48 21.92
N VAL A 350 7.35 14.28 21.41
CA VAL A 350 8.44 15.26 21.48
C VAL A 350 8.12 16.51 20.65
N ALA A 351 7.61 16.36 19.43
CA ALA A 351 7.18 17.52 18.62
C ALA A 351 6.08 18.33 19.33
N LYS A 352 5.07 17.66 19.90
CA LYS A 352 4.00 18.32 20.68
C LYS A 352 4.56 19.07 21.88
N ALA A 353 5.52 18.48 22.59
CA ALA A 353 6.18 19.09 23.73
C ALA A 353 6.96 20.37 23.33
N ILE A 354 7.72 20.32 22.23
CA ILE A 354 8.44 21.48 21.69
C ILE A 354 7.46 22.61 21.33
N VAL A 355 6.36 22.30 20.64
CA VAL A 355 5.32 23.28 20.30
C VAL A 355 4.75 23.95 21.55
N ILE A 356 4.44 23.16 22.59
CA ILE A 356 3.94 23.68 23.87
C ILE A 356 4.96 24.63 24.50
N LEU A 357 6.23 24.20 24.62
CA LEU A 357 7.28 25.02 25.23
C LEU A 357 7.52 26.33 24.47
N LYS A 358 7.52 26.32 23.13
CA LYS A 358 7.68 27.55 22.32
C LYS A 358 6.49 28.48 22.44
N LYS A 359 5.25 27.98 22.29
CA LYS A 359 4.03 28.79 22.39
C LYS A 359 3.88 29.45 23.76
N GLU A 360 4.35 28.78 24.81
CA GLU A 360 4.22 29.23 26.20
C GLU A 360 5.46 29.97 26.72
N GLN A 361 6.44 30.27 25.86
CA GLN A 361 7.68 31.00 26.19
C GLN A 361 8.57 30.32 27.25
N SER A 362 8.37 29.03 27.51
CA SER A 362 9.22 28.22 28.41
C SER A 362 10.29 27.41 27.67
N TYR A 363 10.56 27.74 26.41
CA TYR A 363 11.51 27.03 25.56
C TYR A 363 12.96 27.38 25.92
N ARG A 364 13.65 26.47 26.63
CA ARG A 364 15.07 26.58 27.03
C ARG A 364 15.78 25.21 27.06
N GLU A 365 17.11 25.20 27.06
CA GLU A 365 17.90 23.97 26.94
C GLU A 365 17.60 22.94 28.05
N GLU A 366 17.35 23.41 29.27
CA GLU A 366 17.00 22.54 30.41
C GLU A 366 15.68 21.81 30.16
N THR A 367 14.66 22.53 29.68
CA THR A 367 13.35 21.95 29.38
C THR A 367 13.42 20.98 28.20
N LEU A 368 14.26 21.27 27.20
CA LEU A 368 14.48 20.36 26.07
C LEU A 368 15.17 19.08 26.49
N ASN A 369 16.18 19.15 27.37
CA ASN A 369 16.87 17.97 27.86
C ASN A 369 15.91 17.01 28.59
N VAL A 370 14.96 17.54 29.37
CA VAL A 370 13.92 16.71 30.02
C VAL A 370 13.05 16.00 28.98
N VAL A 371 12.52 16.75 28.02
CA VAL A 371 11.63 16.21 26.96
C VAL A 371 12.35 15.17 26.09
N ARG A 372 13.64 15.36 25.83
CA ARG A 372 14.49 14.42 25.07
C ARG A 372 14.79 13.14 25.84
N THR A 373 14.94 13.23 27.16
CA THR A 373 15.28 12.08 28.02
C THR A 373 14.10 11.11 28.14
N TYR A 374 12.87 11.62 28.10
CA TYR A 374 11.65 10.82 28.26
C TYR A 374 10.68 11.06 27.10
N PRO A 375 11.00 10.57 25.89
CA PRO A 375 10.28 10.93 24.68
C PRO A 375 8.81 10.49 24.68
N GLU A 376 8.49 9.31 25.22
CA GLU A 376 7.11 8.81 25.35
C GLU A 376 6.22 9.68 26.26
N HIS A 377 6.81 10.42 27.19
CA HIS A 377 6.12 11.26 28.17
C HIS A 377 6.35 12.77 27.96
N ALA A 378 7.09 13.11 26.90
CA ALA A 378 7.52 14.44 26.51
C ALA A 378 6.42 15.50 26.64
N ARG A 379 5.23 15.23 26.07
CA ARG A 379 4.12 16.18 26.09
C ARG A 379 3.63 16.49 27.50
N GLY A 380 3.47 15.46 28.34
CA GLY A 380 3.06 15.63 29.73
C GLY A 380 4.08 16.41 30.55
N LEU A 381 5.36 16.12 30.34
CA LEU A 381 6.47 16.83 30.97
C LEU A 381 6.51 18.31 30.56
N ALA A 382 6.33 18.62 29.27
CA ALA A 382 6.28 20.01 28.79
C ALA A 382 5.13 20.80 29.44
N LEU A 383 3.93 20.21 29.53
CA LEU A 383 2.79 20.83 30.21
C LEU A 383 3.14 21.15 31.67
N GLY A 384 3.72 20.18 32.39
CA GLY A 384 4.09 20.36 33.79
C GLY A 384 5.18 21.42 34.00
N LEU A 385 6.21 21.42 33.14
CA LEU A 385 7.27 22.43 33.17
C LEU A 385 6.70 23.83 32.94
N VAL A 386 5.83 24.01 31.94
CA VAL A 386 5.12 25.28 31.69
C VAL A 386 4.29 25.69 32.91
N PHE A 387 3.59 24.74 33.55
CA PHE A 387 2.79 25.02 34.73
C PHE A 387 3.64 25.61 35.87
N PHE A 388 4.78 24.98 36.20
CA PHE A 388 5.66 25.46 37.27
C PHE A 388 6.42 26.74 36.90
N ASP A 389 6.74 26.93 35.62
CA ASP A 389 7.36 28.17 35.11
C ASP A 389 6.39 29.36 35.27
N LYS A 390 5.11 29.18 34.92
CA LYS A 390 4.05 30.18 35.11
C LYS A 390 3.78 30.53 36.58
N LEU A 391 4.05 29.61 37.50
CA LEU A 391 3.99 29.88 38.94
C LEU A 391 5.23 30.60 39.48
N GLY A 392 6.27 30.79 38.66
CA GLY A 392 7.55 31.35 39.09
C GLY A 392 8.36 30.39 39.96
N THR A 393 8.06 29.09 39.93
CA THR A 393 8.69 28.07 40.78
C THR A 393 9.23 26.88 39.97
N PRO A 394 10.03 27.09 38.91
CA PRO A 394 10.52 26.01 38.03
C PRO A 394 11.48 25.02 38.73
N ALA A 395 12.02 25.37 39.90
CA ALA A 395 12.92 24.54 40.70
C ALA A 395 12.28 23.99 41.99
N SER A 396 10.95 24.03 42.09
CA SER A 396 10.24 23.56 43.27
C SER A 396 10.39 22.05 43.50
N GLU A 397 10.16 21.61 44.72
CA GLU A 397 10.26 20.19 45.06
C GLU A 397 9.14 19.38 44.39
N ALA A 398 7.96 20.00 44.22
CA ALA A 398 6.87 19.41 43.44
C ALA A 398 7.28 19.19 41.97
N CYS A 399 7.97 20.15 41.35
CA CYS A 399 8.46 20.01 39.98
C CYS A 399 9.49 18.88 39.89
N LYS A 400 10.48 18.84 40.78
CA LYS A 400 11.49 17.76 40.81
C LYS A 400 10.85 16.38 40.99
N THR A 401 9.87 16.27 41.89
CA THR A 401 9.15 15.01 42.15
C THR A 401 8.39 14.55 40.90
N MET A 402 7.74 15.47 40.18
CA MET A 402 7.07 15.13 38.91
C MET A 402 8.06 14.63 37.86
N LEU A 403 9.25 15.24 37.76
CA LEU A 403 10.30 14.82 36.82
C LEU A 403 10.86 13.42 37.13
N GLN A 404 10.75 12.95 38.38
CA GLN A 404 11.10 11.57 38.76
C GLN A 404 10.06 10.53 38.30
N HIS A 405 8.86 10.96 37.93
CA HIS A 405 7.73 10.12 37.53
C HIS A 405 7.09 10.62 36.22
N PRO A 406 7.85 10.61 35.12
CA PRO A 406 7.43 11.18 33.84
C PRO A 406 6.12 10.59 33.31
N GLU A 407 5.85 9.31 33.57
CA GLU A 407 4.65 8.60 33.16
C GLU A 407 3.35 9.18 33.73
N CYS A 408 3.44 9.91 34.84
CA CYS A 408 2.30 10.56 35.49
C CYS A 408 2.18 12.06 35.14
N ALA A 409 3.16 12.64 34.45
CA ALA A 409 3.30 14.09 34.33
C ALA A 409 2.07 14.78 33.71
N GLU A 410 1.46 14.19 32.68
CA GLU A 410 0.28 14.77 32.03
C GLU A 410 -0.91 14.87 32.99
N MET A 411 -1.25 13.77 33.67
CA MET A 411 -2.41 13.74 34.56
C MET A 411 -2.16 14.54 35.84
N THR A 412 -0.95 14.48 36.39
CA THR A 412 -0.50 15.35 37.49
C THR A 412 -0.69 16.81 37.11
N THR A 413 -0.21 17.24 35.94
CA THR A 413 -0.36 18.64 35.50
C THR A 413 -1.81 19.05 35.37
N ARG A 414 -2.67 18.22 34.77
CA ARG A 414 -4.11 18.52 34.65
C ARG A 414 -4.80 18.68 36.00
N VAL A 415 -4.39 17.89 37.00
CA VAL A 415 -4.89 18.02 38.37
C VAL A 415 -4.41 19.33 39.00
N LEU A 416 -3.12 19.66 38.85
CA LEU A 416 -2.55 20.90 39.37
C LEU A 416 -3.19 22.14 38.74
N GLU A 417 -3.44 22.13 37.43
CA GLU A 417 -4.16 23.19 36.73
C GLU A 417 -5.58 23.36 37.27
N TYR A 418 -6.31 22.26 37.45
CA TYR A 418 -7.65 22.29 38.03
C TYR A 418 -7.63 22.85 39.46
N LEU A 419 -6.66 22.46 40.28
CA LEU A 419 -6.50 23.01 41.63
C LEU A 419 -6.12 24.49 41.59
N ARG A 420 -5.32 24.92 40.61
CA ARG A 420 -4.96 26.33 40.41
C ARG A 420 -6.17 27.18 40.11
N GLU A 421 -7.05 26.75 39.21
CA GLU A 421 -8.33 27.41 38.89
C GLU A 421 -9.26 27.57 40.10
N ASN A 422 -9.03 26.78 41.16
CA ASN A 422 -9.80 26.83 42.40
C ASN A 422 -9.00 27.40 43.58
N ASN A 423 -7.85 28.05 43.34
CA ASN A 423 -6.98 28.64 44.36
C ASN A 423 -6.43 27.64 45.40
N LEU A 424 -6.25 26.37 45.03
CA LEU A 424 -5.78 25.27 45.89
C LEU A 424 -4.45 24.67 45.41
N HIS A 425 -3.57 25.48 44.83
CA HIS A 425 -2.32 25.04 44.17
C HIS A 425 -1.05 25.35 44.97
N LYS A 426 -1.17 25.63 46.27
CA LYS A 426 -0.01 25.93 47.13
C LYS A 426 0.98 24.77 47.12
N GLU A 427 2.26 25.06 47.34
CA GLU A 427 3.36 24.09 47.23
C GLU A 427 3.13 22.76 47.99
N PRO A 428 2.61 22.72 49.24
CA PRO A 428 2.37 21.44 49.92
C PRO A 428 1.35 20.55 49.20
N ILE A 429 0.31 21.16 48.63
CA ILE A 429 -0.71 20.45 47.84
C ILE A 429 -0.08 20.00 46.52
N ALA A 430 0.67 20.88 45.84
CA ALA A 430 1.31 20.54 44.58
C ALA A 430 2.28 19.36 44.74
N LEU A 431 3.09 19.37 45.80
CA LEU A 431 3.99 18.28 46.15
C LEU A 431 3.23 16.98 46.42
N ALA A 432 2.16 17.01 47.21
CA ALA A 432 1.34 15.83 47.49
C ALA A 432 0.71 15.23 46.22
N VAL A 433 0.24 16.08 45.30
CA VAL A 433 -0.26 15.65 43.98
C VAL A 433 0.85 14.95 43.20
N CYS A 434 2.05 15.55 43.10
CA CYS A 434 3.18 14.93 42.41
C CYS A 434 3.61 13.60 43.04
N GLN A 435 3.65 13.52 44.37
CA GLN A 435 4.00 12.30 45.13
C GLN A 435 2.96 11.19 44.98
N SER A 436 1.69 11.55 44.75
CA SER A 436 0.62 10.57 44.59
C SER A 436 0.64 9.82 43.24
N ARG A 437 1.52 10.25 42.31
CA ARG A 437 1.74 9.61 41.00
C ARG A 437 0.43 9.36 40.26
N ILE A 438 -0.35 10.41 40.02
CA ILE A 438 -1.67 10.24 39.39
C ILE A 438 -1.51 9.87 37.92
N SER A 439 -1.90 8.66 37.56
CA SER A 439 -1.93 8.18 36.16
C SER A 439 -3.34 8.07 35.59
N GLN A 440 -4.39 8.18 36.42
CA GLN A 440 -5.78 7.99 36.02
C GLN A 440 -6.69 9.17 36.35
N GLY A 441 -7.78 9.31 35.59
CA GLY A 441 -8.75 10.40 35.75
C GLY A 441 -9.64 10.36 36.99
N ALA A 442 -9.53 9.32 37.83
CA ALA A 442 -10.38 9.14 39.01
C ALA A 442 -10.23 10.29 40.02
N PHE A 443 -8.99 10.73 40.28
CA PHE A 443 -8.77 11.84 41.20
C PHE A 443 -9.39 13.14 40.68
N LEU A 444 -9.12 13.49 39.42
CA LEU A 444 -9.70 14.67 38.79
C LEU A 444 -11.25 14.61 38.78
N SER A 445 -11.82 13.41 38.60
CA SER A 445 -13.27 13.18 38.71
C SER A 445 -13.76 13.50 40.13
N LEU A 446 -13.11 12.96 41.16
CA LEU A 446 -13.45 13.25 42.55
C LEU A 446 -13.36 14.75 42.86
N LEU A 447 -12.29 15.43 42.43
CA LEU A 447 -12.12 16.88 42.63
C LEU A 447 -13.25 17.69 41.98
N LYS A 448 -13.72 17.29 40.80
CA LYS A 448 -14.88 17.90 40.13
C LYS A 448 -16.17 17.69 40.90
N THR A 449 -16.36 16.49 41.45
CA THR A 449 -17.54 16.15 42.24
C THR A 449 -17.55 16.88 43.58
N MET A 450 -16.40 16.94 44.27
CA MET A 450 -16.22 17.74 45.48
C MET A 450 -16.50 19.23 45.21
N LYS A 451 -16.03 19.79 44.09
CA LYS A 451 -16.31 21.19 43.75
C LYS A 451 -17.81 21.46 43.62
N LYS A 452 -18.53 20.59 42.90
CA LYS A 452 -19.99 20.72 42.73
C LYS A 452 -20.75 20.65 44.05
N ALA A 453 -20.26 19.83 44.97
CA ALA A 453 -20.82 19.68 46.31
C ALA A 453 -20.36 20.76 47.32
N GLY A 454 -19.51 21.71 46.92
CA GLY A 454 -18.96 22.72 47.83
C GLY A 454 -17.91 22.18 48.82
N LEU A 455 -17.36 20.99 48.57
CA LEU A 455 -16.41 20.29 49.45
C LEU A 455 -14.95 20.46 49.03
N LEU A 456 -14.68 21.08 47.88
CA LEU A 456 -13.31 21.27 47.41
C LEU A 456 -12.63 22.43 48.17
N ASN A 457 -11.93 22.10 49.25
CA ASN A 457 -11.17 23.03 50.08
C ASN A 457 -9.87 22.38 50.57
N GLN A 458 -8.97 23.17 51.17
CA GLN A 458 -7.65 22.70 51.60
C GLN A 458 -7.73 21.57 52.64
N SER A 459 -8.60 21.69 53.65
CA SER A 459 -8.72 20.68 54.72
C SER A 459 -9.16 19.31 54.17
N ASN A 460 -10.13 19.29 53.26
CA ASN A 460 -10.59 18.04 52.64
C ASN A 460 -9.53 17.40 51.72
N LEU A 461 -8.68 18.20 51.07
CA LEU A 461 -7.56 17.69 50.29
C LEU A 461 -6.49 17.05 51.18
N GLU A 462 -6.15 17.68 52.30
CA GLU A 462 -5.19 17.16 53.28
C GLU A 462 -5.65 15.81 53.86
N LEU A 463 -6.96 15.63 54.07
CA LEU A 463 -7.54 14.35 54.49
C LEU A 463 -7.51 13.28 53.38
N LEU A 464 -7.60 13.70 52.11
CA LEU A 464 -7.69 12.82 50.96
C LEU A 464 -6.32 12.28 50.51
N PHE A 465 -5.25 13.08 50.59
CA PHE A 465 -3.92 12.67 50.10
C PHE A 465 -3.37 11.37 50.74
N PRO A 466 -3.50 11.15 52.05
CA PRO A 466 -3.10 9.88 52.66
C PRO A 466 -3.89 8.66 52.17
N LYS A 467 -5.02 8.87 51.46
CA LYS A 467 -5.94 7.83 50.99
C LYS A 467 -5.90 7.64 49.47
N MET A 468 -4.90 8.19 48.78
CA MET A 468 -4.80 8.17 47.32
C MET A 468 -4.75 6.77 46.70
N SER A 469 -4.32 5.73 47.44
CA SER A 469 -4.39 4.34 46.98
C SER A 469 -5.82 3.88 46.68
N PHE A 470 -6.82 4.44 47.37
CA PHE A 470 -8.25 4.10 47.24
C PHE A 470 -9.03 5.11 46.39
N ILE A 471 -8.34 5.94 45.61
CA ILE A 471 -8.96 7.09 44.95
C ILE A 471 -10.09 6.71 43.99
N LYS A 472 -10.03 5.52 43.37
CA LYS A 472 -11.08 5.03 42.46
C LYS A 472 -12.38 4.72 43.21
N THR A 473 -12.26 4.02 44.33
CA THR A 473 -13.38 3.64 45.20
C THR A 473 -14.00 4.90 45.78
N LEU A 474 -13.18 5.81 46.30
CA LEU A 474 -13.61 7.12 46.82
C LEU A 474 -14.29 7.98 45.76
N ALA A 475 -13.71 8.10 44.56
CA ALA A 475 -14.30 8.85 43.45
C ALA A 475 -15.68 8.27 43.05
N SER A 476 -15.79 6.95 43.01
CA SER A 476 -17.03 6.26 42.65
C SER A 476 -18.11 6.45 43.73
N ALA A 477 -17.75 6.26 45.00
CA ALA A 477 -18.62 6.47 46.15
C ALA A 477 -19.14 7.92 46.24
N ALA A 478 -18.24 8.89 46.09
CA ALA A 478 -18.61 10.30 46.08
C ALA A 478 -19.54 10.64 44.90
N ASN A 479 -19.29 10.09 43.71
CA ASN A 479 -20.18 10.25 42.56
C ASN A 479 -21.57 9.67 42.81
N CYS A 480 -21.67 8.52 43.48
CA CYS A 480 -22.96 7.92 43.82
C CYS A 480 -23.79 8.81 44.76
N LEU A 481 -23.14 9.44 45.75
CA LEU A 481 -23.80 10.36 46.66
C LEU A 481 -24.13 11.69 45.98
N ALA A 482 -23.22 12.22 45.17
CA ALA A 482 -23.43 13.49 44.46
C ALA A 482 -24.56 13.37 43.43
N HIS A 483 -24.77 12.19 42.83
CA HIS A 483 -25.84 11.98 41.87
C HIS A 483 -27.24 12.17 42.48
N VAL A 484 -27.38 11.94 43.78
CA VAL A 484 -28.64 12.11 44.53
C VAL A 484 -28.58 13.28 45.51
N ASP A 485 -27.65 14.22 45.29
CA ASP A 485 -27.46 15.43 46.10
C ASP A 485 -27.24 15.14 47.60
N LYS A 486 -26.61 14.01 47.92
CA LYS A 486 -26.26 13.59 49.29
C LYS A 486 -24.78 13.66 49.60
N LEU A 487 -23.96 14.17 48.68
CA LEU A 487 -22.55 14.37 48.97
C LEU A 487 -22.38 15.69 49.74
N ASP A 488 -22.43 15.61 51.07
CA ASP A 488 -22.14 16.71 52.00
C ASP A 488 -20.86 16.40 52.81
N GLN A 489 -20.50 17.27 53.75
CA GLN A 489 -19.26 17.13 54.52
C GLN A 489 -19.27 15.89 55.43
N ASP A 490 -20.40 15.55 56.04
CA ASP A 490 -20.51 14.40 56.95
C ASP A 490 -20.40 13.08 56.20
N ASN A 491 -21.10 12.97 55.07
CA ASN A 491 -21.03 11.80 54.22
C ASN A 491 -19.66 11.67 53.57
N PHE A 492 -19.05 12.77 53.10
CA PHE A 492 -17.69 12.75 52.56
C PHE A 492 -16.67 12.32 53.62
N SER A 493 -16.76 12.86 54.84
CA SER A 493 -15.88 12.46 55.96
C SER A 493 -16.02 10.97 56.27
N SER A 494 -17.24 10.44 56.21
CA SER A 494 -17.51 9.00 56.39
C SER A 494 -16.82 8.14 55.32
N LEU A 495 -16.82 8.59 54.05
CA LEU A 495 -16.09 7.90 52.98
C LEU A 495 -14.58 7.90 53.21
N ILE A 496 -14.02 9.00 53.74
CA ILE A 496 -12.58 9.15 53.96
C ILE A 496 -12.07 8.37 55.17
N ILE A 497 -12.90 8.22 56.21
CA ILE A 497 -12.59 7.43 57.41
C ILE A 497 -12.39 5.96 57.04
N ASP A 498 -13.25 5.42 56.17
CA ASP A 498 -13.17 4.05 55.68
C ASP A 498 -13.19 3.99 54.14
N PRO A 499 -12.04 4.27 53.49
CA PRO A 499 -11.96 4.40 52.05
C PRO A 499 -12.14 3.06 51.31
N ILE A 500 -11.83 1.93 51.98
CA ILE A 500 -12.00 0.57 51.44
C ILE A 500 -13.49 0.28 51.25
N ASN A 501 -14.31 0.57 52.26
CA ASN A 501 -15.75 0.33 52.22
C ASN A 501 -16.57 1.52 51.69
N SER A 502 -15.93 2.54 51.11
CA SER A 502 -16.58 3.79 50.71
C SER A 502 -17.78 3.59 49.77
N LEU A 503 -17.76 2.62 48.87
CA LEU A 503 -18.90 2.30 48.00
C LEU A 503 -20.09 1.72 48.77
N PHE A 504 -19.84 0.80 49.70
CA PHE A 504 -20.87 0.24 50.57
C PHE A 504 -21.47 1.32 51.48
N LEU A 505 -20.63 2.19 52.02
CA LEU A 505 -21.07 3.35 52.80
C LEU A 505 -21.93 4.30 51.96
N ALA A 506 -21.49 4.65 50.75
CA ALA A 506 -22.28 5.50 49.84
C ALA A 506 -23.66 4.90 49.55
N LYS A 507 -23.76 3.57 49.37
CA LYS A 507 -25.03 2.86 49.18
C LYS A 507 -25.93 2.97 50.42
N ASN A 508 -25.40 2.74 51.61
CA ASN A 508 -26.16 2.82 52.87
C ASN A 508 -26.63 4.25 53.18
N LEU A 509 -25.84 5.25 52.81
CA LEU A 509 -26.20 6.66 52.88
C LEU A 509 -27.22 7.07 51.79
N GLY A 510 -27.59 6.14 50.91
CA GLY A 510 -28.66 6.27 49.92
C GLY A 510 -28.19 6.82 48.57
N GLY A 511 -26.90 6.74 48.28
CA GLY A 511 -26.30 7.05 46.97
C GLY A 511 -26.83 6.14 45.85
N ARG A 512 -26.78 6.63 44.62
CA ARG A 512 -27.18 5.87 43.42
C ARG A 512 -26.17 5.99 42.28
N PRO A 513 -25.98 4.95 41.46
CA PRO A 513 -25.00 4.97 40.37
C PRO A 513 -25.30 6.03 39.29
N TYR A 514 -24.24 6.57 38.67
CA TYR A 514 -24.33 7.46 37.50
C TYR A 514 -23.32 7.05 36.41
N PRO A 515 -23.68 7.05 35.09
CA PRO A 515 -25.01 7.24 34.51
C PRO A 515 -25.86 5.95 34.51
N LYS A 516 -27.19 6.10 34.33
CA LYS A 516 -28.21 5.03 34.40
C LYS A 516 -27.97 3.80 33.48
N SER A 517 -27.06 3.88 32.50
CA SER A 517 -26.84 2.85 31.46
C SER A 517 -25.52 2.07 31.56
N LEU A 518 -24.66 2.32 32.55
CA LEU A 518 -23.38 1.60 32.65
C LEU A 518 -23.47 0.40 33.59
N LYS A 519 -23.01 -0.76 33.10
CA LYS A 519 -22.69 -1.94 33.92
C LYS A 519 -21.70 -1.48 35.00
N PHE A 520 -22.23 -1.38 36.21
CA PHE A 520 -21.59 -1.28 37.50
C PHE A 520 -20.08 -1.58 37.47
N PHE A 521 -19.31 -0.56 37.89
CA PHE A 521 -17.90 -0.61 38.25
C PHE A 521 -16.93 -0.81 37.08
N SER A 522 -16.12 0.21 36.80
CA SER A 522 -14.84 0.06 36.08
C SER A 522 -13.75 -0.60 36.94
N ASP A 523 -14.09 -0.94 38.19
CA ASP A 523 -13.27 -1.67 39.15
C ASP A 523 -13.83 -3.09 39.28
N ASN A 524 -13.15 -4.06 38.65
CA ASN A 524 -13.50 -5.48 38.74
C ASN A 524 -13.52 -5.98 40.20
N GLY A 525 -12.79 -5.30 41.08
CA GLY A 525 -12.71 -5.57 42.50
C GLY A 525 -13.96 -5.21 43.27
N ALA A 526 -14.35 -3.92 43.20
CA ALA A 526 -15.60 -3.45 43.79
C ALA A 526 -16.82 -4.20 43.23
N LYS A 527 -16.79 -4.56 41.93
CA LYS A 527 -17.82 -5.40 41.29
C LYS A 527 -17.91 -6.79 41.89
N SER A 528 -16.76 -7.41 42.16
CA SER A 528 -16.69 -8.75 42.74
C SER A 528 -17.20 -8.72 44.18
N PHE A 529 -16.82 -7.70 44.96
CA PHE A 529 -17.31 -7.52 46.33
C PHE A 529 -18.83 -7.29 46.37
N ASP A 530 -19.37 -6.36 45.58
CA ASP A 530 -20.81 -6.03 45.61
C ASP A 530 -21.66 -7.23 45.11
N ASN A 531 -21.16 -7.98 44.11
CA ASN A 531 -21.79 -9.22 43.65
C ASN A 531 -21.71 -10.33 44.71
N ILE A 532 -20.59 -10.48 45.43
CA ILE A 532 -20.46 -11.42 46.55
C ILE A 532 -21.46 -11.06 47.65
N CYS A 533 -21.57 -9.78 48.03
CA CYS A 533 -22.52 -9.30 49.03
C CYS A 533 -23.98 -9.53 48.59
N GLU A 534 -24.33 -9.20 47.34
CA GLU A 534 -25.67 -9.44 46.79
C GLU A 534 -26.03 -10.93 46.78
N LYS A 535 -25.11 -11.79 46.32
CA LYS A 535 -25.33 -13.24 46.30
C LYS A 535 -25.42 -13.81 47.71
N ALA A 536 -24.63 -13.32 48.67
CA ALA A 536 -24.72 -13.70 50.07
C ALA A 536 -26.05 -13.27 50.70
N GLN A 537 -26.56 -12.09 50.37
CA GLN A 537 -27.88 -11.61 50.83
C GLN A 537 -29.01 -12.46 50.26
N ILE A 538 -28.97 -12.79 48.97
CA ILE A 538 -29.94 -13.70 48.33
C ILE A 538 -29.87 -15.09 48.99
N LEU A 539 -28.66 -15.61 49.24
CA LEU A 539 -28.47 -16.89 49.94
C LEU A 539 -29.06 -16.85 51.36
N ALA A 540 -28.83 -15.77 52.12
CA ALA A 540 -29.40 -15.61 53.45
C ALA A 540 -30.94 -15.51 53.41
N GLN A 541 -31.51 -14.85 52.40
CA GLN A 541 -32.94 -14.66 52.24
C GLN A 541 -33.65 -15.96 51.84
N VAL A 542 -33.11 -16.71 50.87
CA VAL A 542 -33.64 -18.03 50.46
C VAL A 542 -33.58 -19.02 51.62
N LYS A 543 -32.54 -18.97 52.46
CA LYS A 543 -32.46 -19.76 53.69
C LYS A 543 -33.59 -19.41 54.67
N ARG A 544 -33.80 -18.13 54.96
CA ARG A 544 -34.89 -17.67 55.86
C ARG A 544 -36.27 -18.07 55.36
N GLN A 545 -36.44 -18.21 54.06
CA GLN A 545 -37.69 -18.65 53.42
C GLN A 545 -37.78 -20.18 53.25
N GLY A 546 -36.80 -20.94 53.73
CA GLY A 546 -36.77 -22.40 53.62
C GLY A 546 -36.58 -22.93 52.18
N GLY A 547 -36.10 -22.11 51.24
CA GLY A 547 -36.11 -22.43 49.81
C GLY A 547 -35.00 -23.35 49.30
N PHE A 548 -33.99 -23.69 50.12
CA PHE A 548 -32.87 -24.54 49.67
C PHE A 548 -33.12 -26.04 49.79
N PHE A 549 -34.05 -26.44 50.64
CA PHE A 549 -34.27 -27.84 50.98
C PHE A 549 -35.77 -28.09 51.03
N MET A 550 -36.21 -29.21 50.45
CA MET A 550 -37.62 -29.60 50.53
C MET A 550 -38.03 -29.83 51.98
N ALA A 551 -39.26 -29.42 52.33
CA ALA A 551 -39.84 -29.73 53.62
C ALA A 551 -39.92 -31.25 53.80
N MET A 552 -39.26 -31.78 54.84
CA MET A 552 -39.29 -33.20 55.17
C MET A 552 -40.48 -33.49 56.11
N THR A 553 -41.04 -34.70 56.02
CA THR A 553 -42.01 -35.16 57.01
C THR A 553 -41.31 -35.48 58.33
N LYS A 554 -42.04 -35.46 59.45
CA LYS A 554 -41.47 -35.75 60.78
C LYS A 554 -40.79 -37.13 60.86
N GLU A 555 -41.28 -38.14 60.15
CA GLU A 555 -40.61 -39.45 60.08
C GLU A 555 -39.25 -39.38 59.36
N GLN A 556 -39.17 -38.59 58.27
CA GLN A 556 -37.93 -38.36 57.53
C GLN A 556 -36.92 -37.56 58.37
N GLU A 557 -37.39 -36.56 59.12
CA GLU A 557 -36.52 -35.80 60.03
C GLU A 557 -35.91 -36.67 61.12
N HIS A 558 -36.73 -37.54 61.72
CA HIS A 558 -36.29 -38.46 62.77
C HIS A 558 -35.30 -39.51 62.24
N SER A 559 -35.58 -40.09 61.06
CA SER A 559 -34.69 -41.06 60.41
C SER A 559 -33.36 -40.41 60.02
N PHE A 560 -33.38 -39.18 59.50
CA PHE A 560 -32.18 -38.41 59.17
C PHE A 560 -31.33 -38.09 60.41
N GLN A 561 -31.97 -37.64 61.50
CA GLN A 561 -31.27 -37.34 62.75
C GLN A 561 -30.62 -38.58 63.37
N GLN A 562 -31.30 -39.74 63.32
CA GLN A 562 -30.72 -41.00 63.78
C GLN A 562 -29.53 -41.45 62.92
N ALA A 563 -29.60 -41.27 61.60
CA ALA A 563 -28.55 -41.69 60.69
C ALA A 563 -27.30 -40.78 60.72
N THR A 564 -27.48 -39.47 60.94
CA THR A 564 -26.40 -38.47 60.82
C THR A 564 -25.92 -37.91 62.15
N GLY A 565 -26.67 -38.12 63.24
CA GLY A 565 -26.38 -37.55 64.56
C GLY A 565 -26.51 -36.02 64.64
N LYS A 566 -27.07 -35.36 63.62
CA LYS A 566 -27.24 -33.90 63.56
C LYS A 566 -28.68 -33.54 63.18
N THR A 567 -29.16 -32.40 63.69
CA THR A 567 -30.45 -31.84 63.24
C THR A 567 -30.35 -31.36 61.80
N ILE A 568 -31.46 -31.42 61.07
CA ILE A 568 -31.52 -30.96 59.67
C ILE A 568 -31.09 -29.50 59.57
N SER A 569 -31.58 -28.62 60.45
CA SER A 569 -31.16 -27.21 60.50
C SER A 569 -29.64 -27.05 60.61
N LYS A 570 -28.98 -27.87 61.44
CA LYS A 570 -27.52 -27.80 61.62
C LYS A 570 -26.77 -28.26 60.37
N VAL A 571 -27.25 -29.30 59.68
CA VAL A 571 -26.64 -29.77 58.43
C VAL A 571 -26.88 -28.79 57.27
N GLN A 572 -28.05 -28.16 57.22
CA GLN A 572 -28.35 -27.09 56.27
C GLN A 572 -27.46 -25.87 56.50
N ASP A 573 -27.24 -25.48 57.76
CA ASP A 573 -26.31 -24.42 58.15
C ASP A 573 -24.88 -24.74 57.72
N GLU A 574 -24.39 -25.94 58.04
CA GLU A 574 -23.06 -26.40 57.64
C GLU A 574 -22.90 -26.47 56.11
N THR A 575 -23.94 -26.90 55.40
CA THR A 575 -23.93 -26.98 53.92
C THR A 575 -23.92 -25.59 53.29
N LEU A 576 -24.71 -24.64 53.82
CA LEU A 576 -24.69 -23.25 53.34
C LEU A 576 -23.38 -22.54 53.66
N ILE A 577 -22.79 -22.80 54.83
CA ILE A 577 -21.44 -22.34 55.19
C ILE A 577 -20.41 -22.94 54.22
N LYS A 578 -20.55 -24.23 53.88
CA LYS A 578 -19.66 -24.91 52.94
C LYS A 578 -19.81 -24.39 51.52
N ILE A 579 -21.03 -24.16 51.03
CA ILE A 579 -21.30 -23.51 49.73
C ILE A 579 -20.70 -22.10 49.71
N ALA A 580 -20.91 -21.31 50.77
CA ALA A 580 -20.30 -19.98 50.90
C ALA A 580 -18.76 -20.05 50.88
N SER A 581 -18.14 -21.05 51.53
CA SER A 581 -16.69 -21.29 51.52
C SER A 581 -16.13 -21.76 50.17
N TYR A 582 -16.96 -22.33 49.29
CA TYR A 582 -16.58 -22.66 47.90
C TYR A 582 -16.80 -21.49 46.94
N CYS A 583 -17.66 -20.52 47.29
CA CYS A 583 -17.89 -19.30 46.53
C CYS A 583 -16.88 -18.17 46.83
N GLY A 584 -16.12 -18.30 47.90
CA GLY A 584 -14.94 -17.50 48.16
C GLY A 584 -14.00 -18.33 49.01
N ASN A 585 -12.77 -18.57 48.54
CA ASN A 585 -11.69 -18.99 49.43
C ASN A 585 -11.68 -18.01 50.60
N ASN A 586 -12.07 -18.49 51.79
CA ASN A 586 -12.08 -17.82 53.09
C ASN A 586 -11.87 -16.30 53.00
N GLY A 587 -12.97 -15.54 53.19
CA GLY A 587 -13.07 -14.08 53.12
C GLY A 587 -11.77 -13.38 52.76
N LEU A 588 -11.71 -12.79 51.55
CA LEU A 588 -10.55 -12.07 51.00
C LEU A 588 -9.72 -11.56 52.18
N ASP A 589 -8.53 -12.15 52.39
CA ASP A 589 -7.70 -11.68 53.48
C ASP A 589 -7.54 -10.17 53.35
N ALA A 590 -7.30 -9.48 54.47
CA ALA A 590 -7.23 -8.02 54.47
C ALA A 590 -6.24 -7.50 53.41
N GLU A 591 -5.24 -8.31 53.03
CA GLU A 591 -4.27 -8.05 51.97
C GLU A 591 -4.89 -8.09 50.57
N THR A 592 -5.81 -9.02 50.30
CA THR A 592 -6.55 -9.14 49.04
C THR A 592 -7.69 -8.12 48.96
N GLU A 593 -8.42 -7.82 50.03
CA GLU A 593 -9.37 -6.69 50.07
C GLU A 593 -8.66 -5.36 49.83
N HIS A 594 -7.51 -5.20 50.48
CA HIS A 594 -6.62 -4.06 50.25
C HIS A 594 -6.16 -4.04 48.79
N HIS A 595 -5.58 -5.11 48.24
CA HIS A 595 -5.08 -5.14 46.85
C HIS A 595 -6.16 -4.86 45.81
N VAL A 596 -7.36 -5.40 46.02
CA VAL A 596 -8.49 -5.24 45.13
C VAL A 596 -9.01 -3.80 45.16
N ALA A 597 -9.19 -3.22 46.36
CA ALA A 597 -9.59 -1.82 46.54
C ALA A 597 -8.48 -0.80 46.23
N SER A 598 -7.21 -1.23 46.34
CA SER A 598 -6.01 -0.43 46.14
C SER A 598 -5.39 -0.62 44.76
N THR A 599 -6.08 -1.21 43.77
CA THR A 599 -5.55 -1.40 42.41
C THR A 599 -5.43 -0.08 41.64
N THR A 600 -4.56 0.78 42.16
CA THR A 600 -3.64 1.62 41.43
C THR A 600 -2.26 1.23 41.95
N TYR A 601 -1.32 0.93 41.05
CA TYR A 601 0.09 0.54 41.29
C TYR A 601 0.44 -0.95 41.19
N LEU A 602 0.44 -1.47 39.96
CA LEU A 602 1.57 -2.14 39.30
C LEU A 602 1.04 -2.82 38.02
N SER A 603 1.22 -2.18 36.86
CA SER A 603 1.45 -2.96 35.65
C SER A 603 2.89 -3.44 35.75
N GLN A 604 3.08 -4.66 36.28
CA GLN A 604 4.37 -5.35 36.20
C GLN A 604 4.78 -5.46 34.72
N LYS A 605 5.98 -4.97 34.42
CA LYS A 605 6.91 -5.77 33.62
C LYS A 605 7.69 -6.65 34.58
#